data_AF-A0A8S0GYX5-F1
#
_entry.id   AF-A0A8S0GYX5-F1
#
_cell.length_a   1.000
_cell.length_b   1.000
_cell.length_c   1.000
_cell.angle_alpha   90.00
_cell.angle_beta   90.00
_cell.angle_gamma   90.00
#
_symmetry.space_group_name_H-M   'P 1'
#
loop_
_entity.id
_entity.type
_entity.pdbx_description
1 polymer ?
#
loop_
_entity_poly.entity_id
_entity_poly.type
_entity_poly.pdbx_seq_one_letter_code
_entity_poly.pdbx_strand_id
1 'polypeptide(L)'
;MLPGVWHSDLGIRRVLCDTAAFPVLKEASVQIDLNQPDALTLEAVRQLLASASDNVHTQLRVSKTGIAYISSGVVGGAEIEGLLFRLETWAAGSGYVGKVAAADEVWVMQIFNALKQNWPKPAFDYIDIY
;
A
#
# COMPACT_ATOMS: atom_id res chain seq x y z
N MET A 1 -50.43 8.82 51.60
CA MET A 1 -50.37 10.09 50.87
C MET A 1 -49.73 9.79 49.51
N LEU A 2 -50.50 9.81 48.42
CA LEU A 2 -49.98 9.95 47.05
C LEU A 2 -50.16 11.44 46.66
N PRO A 3 -49.57 11.98 45.57
CA PRO A 3 -48.61 11.42 44.61
C PRO A 3 -47.41 12.36 44.30
N GLY A 4 -46.43 11.85 43.56
CA GLY A 4 -45.49 12.64 42.78
C GLY A 4 -45.12 11.88 41.50
N VAL A 5 -45.86 12.15 40.43
CA VAL A 5 -45.53 11.76 39.04
C VAL A 5 -45.00 13.00 38.33
N TRP A 6 -44.04 12.83 37.41
CA TRP A 6 -43.87 13.43 36.06
C TRP A 6 -42.38 13.31 35.63
N HIS A 7 -42.07 12.29 34.82
CA HIS A 7 -41.55 12.34 33.42
C HIS A 7 -40.19 13.03 33.23
N SER A 8 -39.20 12.45 32.55
CA SER A 8 -39.20 12.13 31.11
C SER A 8 -38.05 11.14 30.80
N ASP A 9 -38.33 9.95 30.27
CA ASP A 9 -38.32 9.58 28.84
C ASP A 9 -36.93 9.50 28.17
N LEU A 10 -36.49 8.26 27.94
CA LEU A 10 -36.02 7.71 26.64
C LEU A 10 -35.18 6.43 26.89
N GLY A 11 -35.80 5.41 27.46
CA GLY A 11 -35.28 4.04 27.42
C GLY A 11 -35.78 3.35 26.16
N ILE A 12 -35.14 3.61 25.02
CA ILE A 12 -35.45 2.92 23.76
C ILE A 12 -35.15 1.42 23.94
N ARG A 13 -36.21 0.61 23.97
CA ARG A 13 -36.15 -0.83 23.70
C ARG A 13 -35.91 -1.07 22.21
N ARG A 14 -35.49 -2.30 21.90
CA ARG A 14 -35.36 -2.97 20.57
C ARG A 14 -33.94 -2.82 20.00
N VAL A 15 -33.30 -3.81 19.39
CA VAL A 15 -33.75 -4.94 18.56
C VAL A 15 -32.65 -6.02 18.61
N LEU A 16 -33.02 -7.30 18.73
CA LEU A 16 -32.20 -8.42 18.24
C LEU A 16 -32.14 -8.30 16.71
N CYS A 17 -30.99 -7.95 16.14
CA CYS A 17 -30.76 -8.11 14.70
C CYS A 17 -29.32 -8.57 14.47
N ASP A 18 -29.23 -9.80 13.98
CA ASP A 18 -28.31 -10.29 12.96
C ASP A 18 -26.86 -9.81 13.01
N THR A 19 -25.99 -10.79 13.26
CA THR A 19 -24.57 -10.82 12.90
C THR A 19 -24.41 -10.48 11.41
N ALA A 20 -24.39 -9.20 11.09
CA ALA A 20 -23.86 -8.73 9.82
C ALA A 20 -22.37 -9.06 9.85
N ALA A 21 -21.98 -10.07 9.07
CA ALA A 21 -20.61 -10.25 8.66
C ALA A 21 -20.13 -8.91 8.11
N PHE A 22 -19.23 -8.24 8.84
CA PHE A 22 -18.48 -7.13 8.29
C PHE A 22 -17.85 -7.65 7.01
N PRO A 23 -18.13 -7.08 5.84
CA PRO A 23 -17.36 -7.43 4.67
C PRO A 23 -15.92 -7.05 5.04
N VAL A 24 -15.05 -8.06 5.15
CA VAL A 24 -13.61 -7.84 5.09
C VAL A 24 -13.42 -7.16 3.75
N LEU A 25 -13.29 -5.84 3.76
CA LEU A 25 -12.83 -5.09 2.60
C LEU A 25 -11.50 -5.75 2.28
N LYS A 26 -11.49 -6.55 1.21
CA LYS A 26 -10.26 -7.02 0.59
C LYS A 26 -9.46 -5.75 0.36
N GLU A 27 -8.45 -5.51 1.19
CA GLU A 27 -7.61 -4.32 1.09
C GLU A 27 -7.16 -4.26 -0.36
N ALA A 28 -7.63 -3.24 -1.07
CA ALA A 28 -7.20 -3.00 -2.42
C ALA A 28 -5.73 -2.62 -2.29
N SER A 29 -4.84 -3.59 -2.46
CA SER A 29 -3.40 -3.34 -2.51
C SER A 29 -3.17 -2.28 -3.58
N VAL A 30 -2.58 -1.15 -3.20
CA VAL A 30 -2.24 -0.08 -4.15
C VAL A 30 -1.19 -0.64 -5.09
N GLN A 31 -1.44 -0.54 -6.39
CA GLN A 31 -0.59 -1.06 -7.46
C GLN A 31 -0.62 -0.13 -8.65
N ILE A 32 0.42 -0.18 -9.47
CA ILE A 32 0.51 0.57 -10.72
C ILE A 32 0.61 -0.43 -11.87
N ASP A 33 -0.35 -0.42 -12.79
CA ASP A 33 -0.27 -1.17 -14.05
C ASP A 33 0.56 -0.35 -15.05
N LEU A 34 1.83 -0.72 -15.21
CA LEU A 34 2.80 -0.06 -16.08
C LEU A 34 2.54 -0.29 -17.58
N ASN A 35 1.55 -1.12 -17.95
CA ASN A 35 1.13 -1.26 -19.35
C ASN A 35 0.14 -0.17 -19.77
N GLN A 36 -0.56 0.46 -18.81
CA GLN A 36 -1.48 1.53 -19.13
C GLN A 36 -0.68 2.80 -19.45
N PRO A 37 -0.90 3.43 -20.62
CA PRO A 37 -0.36 4.75 -20.86
C PRO A 37 -0.89 5.69 -19.76
N ASP A 38 0.01 6.48 -19.18
CA ASP A 38 -0.28 7.47 -18.13
C ASP A 38 -0.57 6.92 -16.71
N ALA A 39 -0.48 5.61 -16.46
CA ALA A 39 -0.62 5.09 -15.09
C ALA A 39 0.59 5.40 -14.20
N LEU A 40 1.80 5.40 -14.76
CA LEU A 40 3.00 5.79 -14.02
C LEU A 40 3.06 7.31 -13.91
N THR A 41 2.64 7.82 -12.75
CA THR A 41 2.70 9.23 -12.38
C THR A 41 3.38 9.40 -11.02
N LEU A 42 3.87 10.60 -10.71
CA LEU A 42 4.40 10.90 -9.37
C LEU A 42 3.36 10.64 -8.28
N GLU A 43 2.10 10.96 -8.55
CA GLU A 43 1.02 10.75 -7.57
C GLU A 43 0.73 9.26 -7.34
N ALA A 44 0.75 8.44 -8.38
CA ALA A 44 0.64 6.98 -8.23
C ALA A 44 1.79 6.41 -7.39
N VAL A 45 3.01 6.93 -7.57
CA VAL A 45 4.18 6.55 -6.74
C VAL A 45 3.99 7.00 -5.29
N ARG A 46 3.50 8.22 -5.03
CA ARG A 46 3.18 8.66 -3.66
C ARG A 46 2.18 7.74 -2.99
N GLN A 47 1.10 7.39 -3.68
CA GLN A 47 0.07 6.52 -3.15
C GLN A 47 0.61 5.11 -2.88
N LEU A 48 1.46 4.60 -3.76
CA LEU A 48 2.13 3.31 -3.58
C LEU A 48 3.02 3.30 -2.33
N LEU A 49 3.89 4.30 -2.17
CA LEU A 49 4.76 4.43 -1.00
C LEU A 49 3.95 4.62 0.29
N ALA A 50 2.92 5.46 0.26
CA ALA A 50 2.06 5.75 1.41
C ALA A 50 1.25 4.55 1.89
N SER A 51 0.99 3.57 1.02
CA SER A 51 0.21 2.36 1.34
C SER A 51 0.95 1.37 2.24
N ALA A 52 2.28 1.44 2.31
CA ALA A 52 3.09 0.49 3.04
C ALA A 52 3.49 0.99 4.43
N SER A 53 3.68 0.05 5.36
CA SER A 53 4.17 0.32 6.71
C SER A 53 5.68 0.14 6.75
N ASP A 54 6.37 1.08 7.38
CA ASP A 54 7.81 1.00 7.62
C ASP A 54 8.18 0.09 8.82
N ASN A 55 7.21 -0.64 9.40
CA ASN A 55 7.46 -1.52 10.56
C ASN A 55 8.03 -2.90 10.17
N VAL A 56 8.08 -3.21 8.88
CA VAL A 56 8.57 -4.50 8.35
C VAL A 56 9.49 -4.22 7.17
N HIS A 57 10.37 -5.18 6.84
CA HIS A 57 11.14 -5.09 5.60
C HIS A 57 10.20 -5.04 4.40
N THR A 58 10.43 -4.08 3.51
CA THR A 58 9.62 -3.93 2.30
C THR A 58 10.51 -3.90 1.06
N GLN A 59 9.89 -4.14 -0.09
CA GLN A 59 10.56 -4.08 -1.38
C GLN A 59 9.56 -3.70 -2.46
N LEU A 60 9.90 -2.74 -3.31
CA LEU A 60 9.13 -2.51 -4.52
C LEU A 60 9.45 -3.62 -5.54
N ARG A 61 8.40 -4.28 -6.03
CA ARG A 61 8.50 -5.37 -7.00
C ARG A 61 7.68 -5.06 -8.24
N VAL A 62 8.17 -5.50 -9.39
CA VAL A 62 7.47 -5.41 -10.67
C VAL A 62 7.34 -6.80 -11.26
N SER A 63 6.10 -7.22 -11.53
CA SER A 63 5.82 -8.50 -12.17
C SER A 63 6.12 -8.48 -13.67
N LYS A 64 6.31 -9.66 -14.28
CA LYS A 64 6.41 -9.83 -15.74
C LYS A 64 5.18 -9.33 -16.50
N THR A 65 4.04 -9.22 -15.84
CA THR A 65 2.80 -8.67 -16.40
C THR A 65 2.69 -7.17 -16.23
N GLY A 66 3.68 -6.47 -15.66
CA GLY A 66 3.71 -5.01 -15.57
C GLY A 66 3.02 -4.40 -14.37
N ILE A 67 2.76 -5.19 -13.34
CA ILE A 67 2.23 -4.66 -12.09
C ILE A 67 3.37 -4.31 -11.14
N ALA A 68 3.49 -3.04 -10.78
CA ALA A 68 4.36 -2.55 -9.72
C ALA A 68 3.60 -2.47 -8.38
N TYR A 69 4.20 -2.98 -7.31
CA TYR A 69 3.60 -3.06 -5.98
C TYR A 69 4.65 -3.05 -4.86
N ILE A 70 4.24 -2.70 -3.63
CA ILE A 70 5.08 -2.88 -2.44
C ILE A 70 4.81 -4.26 -1.85
N SER A 71 5.86 -5.07 -1.75
CA SER A 71 5.87 -6.32 -1.00
C SER A 71 6.32 -6.04 0.44
N SER A 72 5.49 -6.42 1.42
CA SER A 72 5.79 -6.26 2.84
C SER A 72 6.05 -7.62 3.49
N GLY A 73 7.23 -7.81 4.08
CA GLY A 73 7.65 -9.06 4.71
C GLY A 73 8.28 -10.09 3.77
N VAL A 74 7.98 -10.04 2.46
CA VAL A 74 8.64 -10.87 1.43
C VAL A 74 9.58 -9.99 0.62
N VAL A 75 10.88 -10.15 0.84
CA VAL A 75 11.94 -9.29 0.29
C VAL A 75 13.14 -10.09 -0.21
N GLY A 76 14.11 -9.42 -0.82
CA GLY A 76 15.36 -10.06 -1.28
C GLY A 76 15.13 -11.14 -2.35
N GLY A 77 15.64 -12.34 -2.09
CA GLY A 77 15.54 -13.50 -3.00
C GLY A 77 14.29 -14.37 -2.80
N ALA A 78 13.38 -14.00 -1.90
CA ALA A 78 12.17 -14.79 -1.64
C ALA A 78 11.08 -14.51 -2.69
N GLU A 79 10.43 -15.57 -3.18
CA GLU A 79 9.27 -15.51 -4.09
C GLU A 79 9.52 -14.61 -5.32
N ILE A 80 10.66 -14.83 -5.99
CA ILE A 80 11.07 -14.04 -7.16
C ILE A 80 10.53 -14.60 -8.48
N GLU A 81 9.89 -15.77 -8.46
CA GLU A 81 9.24 -16.31 -9.64
C GLU A 81 8.12 -15.38 -10.12
N GLY A 82 8.08 -15.11 -11.42
CA GLY A 82 7.10 -14.18 -12.00
C GLY A 82 7.44 -12.69 -11.86
N LEU A 83 8.51 -12.33 -11.15
CA LEU A 83 9.03 -10.95 -11.15
C LEU A 83 9.81 -10.66 -12.44
N LEU A 84 9.69 -9.42 -12.91
CA LEU A 84 10.55 -8.86 -13.94
C LEU A 84 11.78 -8.20 -13.30
N PHE A 85 11.55 -7.35 -12.29
CA PHE A 85 12.61 -6.79 -11.47
C PHE A 85 12.10 -6.42 -10.07
N ARG A 86 13.02 -6.15 -9.16
CA ARG A 86 12.79 -5.64 -7.81
C ARG A 86 13.87 -4.62 -7.45
N LEU A 87 13.51 -3.63 -6.64
CA LEU A 87 14.48 -2.70 -6.07
C LEU A 87 15.20 -3.33 -4.86
N GLU A 88 16.16 -2.66 -4.24
CA GLU A 88 16.77 -3.15 -3.02
C GLU A 88 15.74 -3.33 -1.89
N THR A 89 16.15 -4.08 -0.87
CA THR A 89 15.31 -4.24 0.32
C THR A 89 15.38 -2.97 1.16
N TRP A 90 14.22 -2.39 1.43
CA TRP A 90 14.08 -1.29 2.38
C TRP A 90 13.87 -1.85 3.78
N ALA A 91 14.83 -1.57 4.66
CA ALA A 91 14.82 -2.10 6.02
C ALA A 91 13.64 -1.53 6.84
N ALA A 92 13.16 -2.27 7.84
CA ALA A 92 12.15 -1.76 8.75
C ALA A 92 12.73 -0.55 9.51
N GLY A 93 11.97 0.54 9.58
CA GLY A 93 12.38 1.80 10.20
C GLY A 93 13.35 2.63 9.36
N SER A 94 13.51 2.31 8.07
CA SER A 94 14.42 3.04 7.18
C SER A 94 13.84 4.36 6.69
N GLY A 95 12.52 4.54 6.76
CA GLY A 95 11.81 5.72 6.29
C GLY A 95 11.59 5.75 4.77
N TYR A 96 11.80 4.65 4.05
CA TYR A 96 11.61 4.59 2.58
C TYR A 96 10.17 4.33 2.13
N VAL A 97 9.27 3.97 3.06
CA VAL A 97 7.83 3.80 2.81
C VAL A 97 6.99 4.50 3.87
N GLY A 98 5.69 4.59 3.62
CA GLY A 98 4.73 5.29 4.47
C GLY A 98 4.59 6.77 4.10
N LYS A 99 3.75 7.47 4.86
CA LYS A 99 3.32 8.85 4.55
C LYS A 99 4.48 9.86 4.51
N VAL A 100 5.52 9.65 5.31
CA VAL A 100 6.70 10.53 5.33
C VAL A 100 7.49 10.38 4.03
N ALA A 101 7.80 9.15 3.63
CA ALA A 101 8.48 8.86 2.36
C ALA A 101 7.68 9.37 1.16
N ALA A 102 6.36 9.21 1.19
CA ALA A 102 5.46 9.67 0.12
C ALA A 102 5.39 11.20 0.00
N ALA A 103 5.77 11.95 1.04
CA ALA A 103 5.83 13.40 1.03
C ALA A 103 7.20 13.95 0.59
N ASP A 104 8.22 13.09 0.50
CA ASP A 104 9.55 13.46 0.01
C ASP A 104 9.56 13.48 -1.53
N GLU A 105 9.56 14.68 -2.11
CA GLU A 105 9.53 14.86 -3.56
C GLU A 105 10.75 14.27 -4.27
N VAL A 106 11.93 14.33 -3.64
CA VAL A 106 13.17 13.81 -4.23
C VAL A 106 13.09 12.28 -4.28
N TRP A 107 12.68 11.66 -3.17
CA TRP A 107 12.52 10.22 -3.09
C TRP A 107 11.45 9.70 -4.06
N VAL A 108 10.27 10.34 -4.10
CA VAL A 108 9.19 9.99 -5.03
C VAL A 108 9.67 10.09 -6.48
N MET A 109 10.44 11.12 -6.82
CA MET A 109 11.01 11.28 -8.16
C MET A 109 12.04 10.19 -8.49
N GLN A 110 12.86 9.78 -7.52
CA GLN A 110 13.82 8.68 -7.70
C GLN A 110 13.10 7.36 -7.99
N ILE A 111 12.07 7.01 -7.22
CA ILE A 111 11.27 5.79 -7.46
C ILE A 111 10.55 5.85 -8.81
N PHE A 112 9.96 6.99 -9.15
CA PHE A 112 9.34 7.20 -10.46
C PHE A 112 10.32 6.94 -11.60
N ASN A 113 11.53 7.52 -11.52
CA ASN A 113 12.55 7.33 -12.53
C ASN A 113 13.06 5.89 -12.59
N ALA A 114 13.22 5.22 -11.44
CA ALA A 114 13.61 3.82 -11.39
C ALA A 114 12.59 2.93 -12.12
N LEU A 115 11.29 3.12 -11.88
CA LEU A 115 10.22 2.41 -12.59
C LEU A 115 10.25 2.71 -14.09
N LYS A 116 10.36 3.99 -14.46
CA LYS A 116 10.34 4.45 -15.85
C LYS A 116 11.54 3.94 -16.68
N GLN A 117 12.73 3.86 -16.07
CA GLN A 117 13.95 3.45 -16.75
C GLN A 117 14.05 1.93 -16.92
N ASN A 118 13.47 1.17 -16.00
CA ASN A 118 13.62 -0.28 -15.97
C ASN A 118 12.44 -1.03 -16.58
N TRP A 119 11.25 -0.45 -16.64
CA TRP A 119 10.12 -1.04 -17.36
C TRP A 119 10.14 -0.69 -18.86
N PRO A 120 9.85 -1.63 -19.78
CA PRO A 120 9.58 -3.06 -19.60
C PRO A 120 10.80 -3.98 -19.80
N LYS A 121 12.00 -3.42 -19.97
CA LYS A 121 13.23 -4.17 -20.32
C LYS A 121 14.38 -3.79 -19.40
N PRO A 122 14.38 -4.25 -18.14
CA PRO A 122 15.44 -3.91 -17.21
C PRO A 122 16.75 -4.59 -17.62
N ALA A 123 17.88 -3.98 -17.29
CA ALA A 123 19.19 -4.61 -17.48
C ALA A 123 19.44 -5.73 -16.44
N PHE A 124 18.85 -5.60 -15.25
CA PHE A 124 19.01 -6.51 -14.11
C PHE A 124 17.67 -6.79 -13.43
N ASP A 125 17.54 -7.95 -12.80
CA ASP A 125 16.33 -8.32 -12.05
C ASP A 125 16.34 -7.78 -10.60
N TYR A 126 17.49 -7.32 -10.12
CA TYR A 126 17.70 -6.58 -8.88
C TYR A 126 18.33 -5.24 -9.21
N ILE A 127 17.71 -4.15 -8.78
CA ILE A 127 18.16 -2.78 -9.00
C ILE A 127 18.44 -2.15 -7.65
N ASP A 128 19.60 -1.52 -7.53
CA ASP A 128 19.97 -0.72 -6.37
C ASP A 128 19.84 0.77 -6.73
N ILE A 129 19.12 1.55 -5.93
CA ILE A 129 18.88 2.98 -6.13
C ILE A 129 19.64 3.81 -5.07
N TYR A 130 20.59 4.62 -5.55
CA TYR A 130 21.34 5.61 -4.78
C TYR A 130 21.32 6.98 -5.45
#